data_AF-A0A4V3RT91-F1
#
_entry.id   AF-A0A4V3RT91-F1
#
_cell.length_a   1.000
_cell.length_b   1.000
_cell.length_c   1.000
_cell.angle_alpha   90.00
_cell.angle_beta   90.00
_cell.angle_gamma   90.00
#
_symmetry.space_group_name_H-M   'P 1'
#
loop_
_entity.id
_entity.type
_entity.pdbx_description
1 polymer ?
#
loop_
_entity_poly.entity_id
_entity_poly.type
_entity_poly.pdbx_seq_one_letter_code
_entity_poly.pdbx_strand_id
1 'polypeptide(L)'
;MDKVVARVLLLLSTISVTTIHTQAADQADTQEKSFDYIPKVHGTVRTRYEMATEDVMSRFQVRTARIAVSGNVAPFIDYFMQTDFNDRGSYTFLDAWGRVAITNDIRISMGQMRIPFSVDASRSPHQYYFANHSTVGKLVGQQRGVGGKIAVALPGTGLTAEAGVFNTHSITRHKVWERTMDASCKARYTFGNMFVEGGFESVMPDSIRINQIDGAVHWGAGRWMIEGEYLYKHYTNNSFKPTHAWNVMADYSMPIRTNTFNRMSFQARYDGVTDNSQGTRDSAGELYITQPRHQRATVGATLSYIHPKVRADVRINYENYFYPSDTEVDIEDKNKLVLELVVRF
;
A
#
# COMPACT_ATOMS: atom_id res chain seq x y z
N MET A 1 32.68 10.35 26.40
CA MET A 1 32.06 10.78 25.13
C MET A 1 32.19 9.61 24.16
N ASP A 2 31.10 8.88 23.98
CA ASP A 2 31.14 7.51 23.46
C ASP A 2 31.49 7.45 21.98
N LYS A 3 32.29 6.44 21.63
CA LYS A 3 32.80 6.17 20.27
C LYS A 3 31.69 5.99 19.22
N VAL A 4 30.42 5.85 19.65
CA VAL A 4 29.22 5.80 18.81
C VAL A 4 28.74 7.20 18.40
N VAL A 5 28.76 8.17 19.33
CA VAL A 5 28.42 9.58 19.06
C VAL A 5 29.42 10.18 18.08
N ALA A 6 30.71 9.82 18.22
CA ALA A 6 31.75 10.21 17.27
C ALA A 6 31.55 9.62 15.86
N ARG A 7 30.98 8.41 15.72
CA ARG A 7 30.72 7.78 14.40
C ARG A 7 29.49 8.35 13.69
N VAL A 8 28.46 8.73 14.43
CA VAL A 8 27.28 9.40 13.87
C VAL A 8 27.60 10.84 13.47
N LEU A 9 28.42 11.56 14.25
CA LEU A 9 28.92 12.88 13.87
C LEU A 9 29.86 12.84 12.66
N LEU A 10 30.68 11.78 12.51
CA LEU A 10 31.59 11.63 11.36
C LEU A 10 30.87 11.31 10.04
N LEU A 11 29.68 10.69 10.10
CA LEU A 11 28.83 10.46 8.92
C LEU A 11 27.98 11.69 8.53
N LEU A 12 27.83 12.66 9.44
CA LEU A 12 27.11 13.93 9.19
C LEU A 12 28.07 15.09 8.83
N SER A 13 29.38 14.93 8.97
CA SER A 13 30.38 16.00 8.77
C SER A 13 31.18 15.93 7.47
N THR A 14 30.87 15.04 6.52
CA THR A 14 31.60 14.90 5.24
C THR A 14 30.69 14.99 4.02
N ILE A 15 29.81 15.98 4.01
CA ILE A 15 29.29 16.56 2.76
C ILE A 15 29.77 18.02 2.72
N SER A 16 31.07 18.19 2.49
CA SER A 16 31.62 19.49 2.07
C SER A 16 31.31 19.66 0.60
N VAL A 17 30.19 20.31 0.27
CA VAL A 17 29.94 20.80 -1.08
C VAL A 17 30.86 22.01 -1.29
N THR A 18 32.01 21.80 -1.92
CA THR A 18 32.79 22.88 -2.50
C THR A 18 32.02 23.45 -3.69
N THR A 19 31.27 24.53 -3.45
CA THR A 19 30.75 25.40 -4.51
C THR A 19 31.92 26.06 -5.24
N ILE A 20 32.27 25.55 -6.42
CA ILE A 20 33.00 26.34 -7.42
C ILE A 20 31.97 27.27 -8.06
N HIS A 21 32.03 28.56 -7.71
CA HIS A 21 31.35 29.62 -8.44
C HIS A 21 32.06 29.83 -9.77
N THR A 22 31.40 29.48 -10.87
CA THR A 22 31.67 30.08 -12.17
C THR A 22 30.45 30.88 -12.56
N GLN A 23 30.56 32.21 -12.43
CA GLN A 23 29.65 33.15 -13.06
C GLN A 23 29.85 33.07 -14.57
N ALA A 24 28.82 32.66 -15.29
CA ALA A 24 28.59 33.08 -16.66
C ALA A 24 27.11 33.43 -16.76
N ALA A 25 26.86 34.71 -17.02
CA ALA A 25 25.54 35.26 -17.22
C ALA A 25 24.93 34.65 -18.49
N ASP A 26 23.72 34.11 -18.35
CA ASP A 26 22.79 34.01 -19.46
C ASP A 26 21.41 34.39 -18.93
N GLN A 27 20.91 35.53 -19.41
CA GLN A 27 19.54 35.98 -19.11
C GLN A 27 18.58 35.09 -19.89
N ALA A 28 18.06 34.07 -19.21
CA ALA A 28 16.91 33.30 -19.69
C ALA A 28 15.65 33.77 -18.95
N ASP A 29 14.76 34.37 -19.73
CA ASP A 29 13.38 34.74 -19.43
C ASP A 29 12.70 33.74 -18.47
N THR A 30 12.63 34.10 -17.18
CA THR A 30 12.01 33.26 -16.17
C THR A 30 10.57 33.72 -15.99
N GLN A 31 9.66 33.14 -16.78
CA GLN A 31 8.29 33.01 -16.31
C GLN A 31 8.35 32.21 -14.99
N GLU A 32 8.27 32.91 -13.86
CA GLU A 32 8.06 32.28 -12.56
C GLU A 32 6.81 31.40 -12.67
N LYS A 33 7.00 30.08 -12.74
CA LYS A 33 5.90 29.15 -12.50
C LYS A 33 5.36 29.48 -11.11
N SER A 34 4.16 30.02 -11.05
CA SER A 34 3.50 30.37 -9.79
C SER A 34 3.48 29.13 -8.90
N PHE A 35 4.22 29.17 -7.80
CA PHE A 35 4.30 28.07 -6.86
C PHE A 35 3.04 28.04 -5.99
N ASP A 36 2.33 26.91 -5.97
CA ASP A 36 1.04 26.75 -5.30
C ASP A 36 1.24 26.29 -3.84
N TYR A 37 0.92 27.20 -2.92
CA TYR A 37 0.92 26.97 -1.47
C TYR A 37 -0.41 26.45 -0.92
N ILE A 38 -1.47 26.36 -1.74
CA ILE A 38 -2.80 25.97 -1.27
C ILE A 38 -2.82 24.46 -0.99
N PRO A 39 -3.09 24.03 0.25
CA PRO A 39 -3.22 22.61 0.56
C PRO A 39 -4.38 21.98 -0.22
N LYS A 40 -4.15 20.77 -0.73
CA LYS A 40 -5.14 19.95 -1.42
C LYS A 40 -5.73 18.95 -0.45
N VAL A 41 -7.05 18.90 -0.39
CA VAL A 41 -7.82 17.93 0.40
C VAL A 41 -8.38 16.87 -0.54
N HIS A 42 -8.22 15.61 -0.14
CA HIS A 42 -8.75 14.46 -0.85
C HIS A 42 -9.59 13.60 0.08
N GLY A 43 -10.69 13.07 -0.44
CA GLY A 43 -11.62 12.25 0.31
C GLY A 43 -11.84 10.88 -0.32
N THR A 44 -12.08 9.88 0.51
CA THR A 44 -12.64 8.58 0.08
C THR A 44 -13.60 8.08 1.13
N VAL A 45 -14.86 7.88 0.75
CA VAL A 45 -15.88 7.25 1.58
C VAL A 45 -16.30 5.95 0.93
N ARG A 46 -16.29 4.85 1.68
CA ARG A 46 -16.78 3.55 1.21
C ARG A 46 -17.85 3.04 2.16
N THR A 47 -19.06 2.96 1.67
CA THR A 47 -20.21 2.40 2.39
C THR A 47 -20.64 1.12 1.70
N ARG A 48 -20.96 0.09 2.47
CA ARG A 48 -21.28 -1.22 1.89
C ARG A 48 -22.33 -1.97 2.68
N TYR A 49 -22.98 -2.88 1.97
CA TYR A 49 -23.78 -3.97 2.50
C TYR A 49 -23.04 -5.29 2.22
N GLU A 50 -22.89 -6.13 3.24
CA GLU A 50 -22.33 -7.47 3.10
C GLU A 50 -23.36 -8.50 3.56
N MET A 51 -23.46 -9.62 2.87
CA MET A 51 -24.29 -10.76 3.24
C MET A 51 -23.45 -12.03 3.18
N ALA A 52 -23.27 -12.69 4.33
CA ALA A 52 -22.71 -14.04 4.40
C ALA A 52 -23.76 -15.01 3.86
N THR A 53 -23.42 -15.73 2.79
CA THR A 53 -24.41 -16.50 2.02
C THR A 53 -24.82 -17.81 2.71
N GLU A 54 -23.93 -18.39 3.51
CA GLU A 54 -24.19 -19.64 4.23
C GLU A 54 -24.92 -19.40 5.55
N ASP A 55 -24.48 -18.41 6.33
CA ASP A 55 -25.10 -18.08 7.62
C ASP A 55 -26.39 -17.24 7.46
N VAL A 56 -26.65 -16.70 6.27
CA VAL A 56 -27.79 -15.81 5.96
C VAL A 56 -27.82 -14.58 6.87
N MET A 57 -26.63 -14.11 7.26
CA MET A 57 -26.43 -12.93 8.10
C MET A 57 -25.92 -11.77 7.24
N SER A 58 -26.36 -10.55 7.55
CA SER A 58 -25.96 -9.36 6.79
C SER A 58 -25.67 -8.15 7.67
N ARG A 59 -24.92 -7.20 7.13
CA ARG A 59 -24.60 -5.93 7.80
C ARG A 59 -24.44 -4.79 6.81
N PHE A 60 -24.82 -3.59 7.27
CA PHE A 60 -24.32 -2.34 6.69
C PHE A 60 -23.05 -1.92 7.42
N GLN A 61 -22.11 -1.36 6.66
CA GLN A 61 -20.83 -0.93 7.21
C GLN A 61 -20.29 0.29 6.46
N VAL A 62 -19.76 1.25 7.21
CA VAL A 62 -18.83 2.24 6.67
C VAL A 62 -17.44 1.60 6.71
N ARG A 63 -16.91 1.24 5.54
CA ARG A 63 -15.63 0.52 5.42
C ARG A 63 -14.43 1.45 5.55
N THR A 64 -14.54 2.68 5.06
CA THR A 64 -13.53 3.74 5.20
C THR A 64 -14.24 5.09 5.13
N ALA A 65 -13.78 6.05 5.92
CA ALA A 65 -14.13 7.46 5.79
C ALA A 65 -12.83 8.27 5.92
N ARG A 66 -12.09 8.30 4.81
CA ARG A 66 -10.70 8.74 4.79
C ARG A 66 -10.58 10.14 4.22
N ILE A 67 -9.79 10.96 4.90
CA ILE A 67 -9.38 12.29 4.42
C ILE A 67 -7.86 12.33 4.36
N ALA A 68 -7.34 12.92 3.30
CA ALA A 68 -5.93 13.23 3.17
C ALA A 68 -5.74 14.71 2.85
N VAL A 69 -4.66 15.28 3.37
CA VAL A 69 -4.22 16.64 3.08
C VAL A 69 -2.80 16.56 2.55
N SER A 70 -2.53 17.26 1.46
CA SER A 70 -1.21 17.35 0.86
C SER A 70 -0.92 18.79 0.45
N GLY A 71 0.34 19.18 0.42
CA GLY A 71 0.72 20.52 0.00
C GLY A 71 2.23 20.67 -0.12
N ASN A 72 2.64 21.83 -0.61
CA ASN A 72 4.06 22.17 -0.74
C ASN A 72 4.40 23.32 0.21
N VAL A 73 5.56 23.22 0.85
CA VAL A 73 6.13 24.30 1.68
C VAL A 73 7.19 25.07 0.88
N ALA A 74 7.88 24.40 -0.03
CA ALA A 74 8.85 24.98 -0.97
C ALA A 74 8.88 24.13 -2.27
N PRO A 75 9.47 24.62 -3.38
CA PRO A 75 9.57 23.86 -4.64
C PRO A 75 10.13 22.44 -4.51
N PHE A 76 10.93 22.19 -3.46
CA PHE A 76 11.59 20.93 -3.17
C PHE A 76 11.13 20.31 -1.83
N ILE A 77 10.12 20.87 -1.14
CA ILE A 77 9.61 20.35 0.13
C ILE A 77 8.09 20.22 0.08
N ASP A 78 7.59 19.00 0.27
CA ASP A 78 6.17 18.68 0.33
C ASP A 78 5.81 17.86 1.58
N TYR A 79 4.51 17.81 1.90
CA TYR A 79 3.99 17.05 3.02
C TYR A 79 2.71 16.31 2.66
N PHE A 80 2.42 15.27 3.45
CA PHE A 80 1.19 14.50 3.34
C PHE A 80 0.74 14.03 4.72
N MET A 81 -0.57 14.16 4.97
CA MET A 81 -1.24 13.61 6.14
C MET A 81 -2.49 12.86 5.69
N GLN A 82 -2.77 11.71 6.30
CA GLN A 82 -3.94 10.91 6.00
C GLN A 82 -4.50 10.25 7.27
N THR A 83 -5.82 10.33 7.41
CA THR A 83 -6.55 9.76 8.54
C THR A 83 -7.79 9.05 8.04
N ASP A 84 -8.06 7.86 8.58
CA ASP A 84 -9.32 7.17 8.43
C ASP A 84 -10.18 7.45 9.66
N PHE A 85 -11.23 8.26 9.48
CA PHE A 85 -12.15 8.58 10.57
C PHE A 85 -13.12 7.43 10.86
N ASN A 86 -13.20 6.43 9.97
CA ASN A 86 -14.04 5.25 10.16
C ASN A 86 -13.54 4.05 9.34
N ASP A 87 -12.59 3.30 9.89
CA ASP A 87 -12.25 1.94 9.45
C ASP A 87 -13.12 0.95 10.22
N ARG A 88 -14.33 0.68 9.72
CA ARG A 88 -15.26 -0.31 10.29
C ARG A 88 -15.66 -0.02 11.74
N GLY A 89 -15.83 1.27 12.06
CA GLY A 89 -16.19 1.77 13.39
C GLY A 89 -15.00 2.31 14.19
N SER A 90 -13.77 2.14 13.71
CA SER A 90 -12.56 2.57 14.41
C SER A 90 -11.89 3.77 13.75
N TYR A 91 -11.27 4.61 14.57
CA TYR A 91 -10.42 5.70 14.11
C TYR A 91 -8.98 5.20 13.90
N THR A 92 -8.37 5.56 12.77
CA THR A 92 -6.99 5.17 12.45
C THR A 92 -6.21 6.32 11.82
N PHE A 93 -5.13 6.74 12.47
CA PHE A 93 -4.17 7.70 11.90
C PHE A 93 -3.15 6.96 11.02
N LEU A 94 -3.15 7.22 9.71
CA LEU A 94 -2.48 6.36 8.73
C LEU A 94 -1.10 6.86 8.36
N ASP A 95 -1.01 8.06 7.80
CA ASP A 95 0.23 8.59 7.25
C ASP A 95 0.41 10.04 7.70
N ALA A 96 1.65 10.41 8.04
CA ALA A 96 2.07 11.76 8.36
C ALA A 96 3.57 11.88 8.11
N TRP A 97 3.94 12.52 7.01
CA TRP A 97 5.34 12.63 6.61
C TRP A 97 5.62 13.93 5.86
N GLY A 98 6.89 14.34 5.91
CA GLY A 98 7.46 15.37 5.06
C GLY A 98 8.45 14.75 4.06
N ARG A 99 8.59 15.37 2.89
CA ARG A 99 9.48 14.91 1.84
C ARG A 99 10.29 16.04 1.26
N VAL A 100 11.57 15.76 1.03
CA VAL A 100 12.53 16.66 0.38
C VAL A 100 12.94 16.05 -0.95
N ALA A 101 12.83 16.83 -2.03
CA ALA A 101 13.40 16.50 -3.33
C ALA A 101 14.86 16.94 -3.36
N ILE A 102 15.78 15.99 -3.51
CA ILE A 102 17.21 16.27 -3.71
C ILE A 102 17.45 16.66 -5.17
N THR A 103 16.77 15.95 -6.07
CA THR A 103 16.65 16.27 -7.49
C THR A 103 15.19 16.02 -7.92
N ASN A 104 14.87 16.23 -9.19
CA ASN A 104 13.56 15.86 -9.73
C ASN A 104 13.26 14.35 -9.59
N ASP A 105 14.32 13.54 -9.56
CA ASP A 105 14.28 12.08 -9.64
C ASP A 105 14.60 11.39 -8.30
N ILE A 106 15.18 12.12 -7.34
CA ILE A 106 15.58 11.58 -6.03
C ILE A 106 14.85 12.32 -4.92
N ARG A 107 14.11 11.59 -4.10
CA ARG A 107 13.33 12.14 -2.99
C ARG A 107 13.56 11.36 -1.71
N ILE A 108 13.60 12.07 -0.58
CA ILE A 108 13.72 11.49 0.75
C ILE A 108 12.49 11.87 1.56
N SER A 109 11.79 10.88 2.11
CA SER A 109 10.61 11.06 2.96
C SER A 109 10.92 10.63 4.39
N MET A 110 10.40 11.36 5.37
CA MET A 110 10.55 11.04 6.80
C MET A 110 9.22 11.22 7.53
N GLY A 111 8.88 10.27 8.40
CA GLY A 111 7.65 10.27 9.19
C GLY A 111 6.96 8.92 9.21
N GLN A 112 5.66 8.93 9.52
CA GLN A 112 4.81 7.75 9.47
C GLN A 112 4.27 7.55 8.06
N MET A 113 4.54 6.40 7.45
CA MET A 113 4.10 6.11 6.09
C MET A 113 3.99 4.61 5.81
N ARG A 114 3.36 4.27 4.69
CA ARG A 114 3.42 2.92 4.13
C ARG A 114 4.86 2.51 3.80
N ILE A 115 5.22 1.31 4.26
CA ILE A 115 6.50 0.66 3.96
C ILE A 115 6.50 0.24 2.47
N PRO A 116 7.58 0.52 1.70
CA PRO A 116 7.63 0.21 0.28
C PRO A 116 7.73 -1.30 0.03
N PHE A 117 6.57 -1.94 -0.14
CA PHE A 117 6.47 -3.37 -0.42
C PHE A 117 5.09 -3.69 -1.04
N SER A 118 5.04 -4.69 -1.93
CA SER A 118 3.83 -5.19 -2.62
C SER A 118 3.08 -4.16 -3.49
N VAL A 119 2.70 -4.58 -4.70
CA VAL A 119 1.87 -3.78 -5.62
C VAL A 119 0.45 -3.69 -5.09
N ASP A 120 -0.17 -4.81 -4.71
CA ASP A 120 -1.56 -4.80 -4.28
C ASP A 120 -1.72 -4.09 -2.94
N ALA A 121 -0.86 -4.38 -1.97
CA ALA A 121 -0.91 -3.72 -0.67
C ALA A 121 -0.67 -2.20 -0.74
N SER A 122 0.07 -1.75 -1.77
CA SER A 122 0.34 -0.32 -2.03
C SER A 122 -0.86 0.44 -2.59
N ARG A 123 -1.93 -0.22 -3.05
CA ARG A 123 -3.11 0.48 -3.58
C ARG A 123 -3.83 1.30 -2.52
N SER A 124 -4.33 2.46 -2.91
CA SER A 124 -5.23 3.26 -2.08
C SER A 124 -6.66 2.70 -2.16
N PRO A 125 -7.51 2.87 -1.12
CA PRO A 125 -8.83 2.26 -1.11
C PRO A 125 -9.75 2.60 -2.29
N HIS A 126 -9.64 3.80 -2.83
CA HIS A 126 -10.42 4.22 -4.01
C HIS A 126 -9.87 3.67 -5.34
N GLN A 127 -8.71 3.02 -5.33
CA GLN A 127 -8.09 2.38 -6.51
C GLN A 127 -8.34 0.87 -6.55
N TYR A 128 -8.97 0.29 -5.53
CA TYR A 128 -9.28 -1.13 -5.53
C TYR A 128 -10.27 -1.48 -6.64
N TYR A 129 -10.04 -2.62 -7.29
CA TYR A 129 -10.94 -3.20 -8.29
C TYR A 129 -12.11 -3.98 -7.67
N PHE A 130 -11.93 -4.44 -6.43
CA PHE A 130 -12.89 -5.23 -5.66
C PHE A 130 -13.25 -4.53 -4.35
N ALA A 131 -14.38 -4.89 -3.76
CA ALA A 131 -14.80 -4.37 -2.46
C ALA A 131 -13.89 -4.82 -1.31
N ASN A 132 -13.36 -6.06 -1.33
CA ASN A 132 -12.34 -6.49 -0.39
C ASN A 132 -10.96 -6.58 -1.05
N HIS A 133 -9.95 -6.19 -0.27
CA HIS A 133 -8.54 -6.35 -0.63
C HIS A 133 -8.23 -7.82 -0.94
N SER A 134 -7.24 -8.09 -1.79
CA SER A 134 -6.75 -9.47 -1.95
C SER A 134 -6.18 -10.01 -0.63
N THR A 135 -6.02 -11.32 -0.53
CA THR A 135 -5.37 -11.96 0.62
C THR A 135 -3.93 -11.46 0.80
N VAL A 136 -3.18 -11.24 -0.29
CA VAL A 136 -1.82 -10.67 -0.25
C VAL A 136 -1.82 -9.34 0.48
N GLY A 137 -2.64 -8.39 0.04
CA GLY A 137 -2.64 -7.08 0.68
C GLY A 137 -3.49 -6.96 1.94
N LYS A 138 -4.45 -7.85 2.22
CA LYS A 138 -5.15 -7.88 3.52
C LYS A 138 -4.21 -8.37 4.63
N LEU A 139 -3.42 -9.41 4.35
CA LEU A 139 -2.77 -10.20 5.41
C LEU A 139 -1.25 -10.09 5.45
N VAL A 140 -0.60 -9.80 4.32
CA VAL A 140 0.85 -10.04 4.19
C VAL A 140 1.64 -8.80 3.78
N GLY A 141 1.15 -8.02 2.81
CA GLY A 141 1.92 -6.89 2.24
C GLY A 141 1.62 -5.52 2.84
N GLN A 142 0.55 -5.35 3.62
CA GLN A 142 0.09 -4.03 4.05
C GLN A 142 0.67 -3.62 5.40
N GLN A 143 1.90 -3.08 5.38
CA GLN A 143 2.57 -2.52 6.57
C GLN A 143 2.75 -1.01 6.50
N ARG A 144 2.72 -0.38 7.68
CA ARG A 144 3.06 1.03 7.89
C ARG A 144 4.06 1.12 9.02
N GLY A 145 5.02 2.03 8.87
CA GLY A 145 6.07 2.25 9.85
C GLY A 145 6.37 3.73 10.03
N VAL A 146 7.04 4.05 11.13
CA VAL A 146 7.62 5.37 11.38
C VAL A 146 9.10 5.28 11.02
N GLY A 147 9.56 6.07 10.05
CA GLY A 147 10.91 5.92 9.55
C GLY A 147 11.26 6.90 8.43
N GLY A 148 12.22 6.50 7.60
CA GLY A 148 12.65 7.26 6.44
C GLY A 148 12.82 6.37 5.22
N LYS A 149 12.51 6.90 4.05
CA LYS A 149 12.74 6.21 2.78
C LYS A 149 13.27 7.14 1.70
N ILE A 150 14.04 6.57 0.80
CA ILE A 150 14.47 7.21 -0.44
C ILE A 150 13.67 6.61 -1.60
N ALA A 151 13.28 7.46 -2.55
CA ALA A 151 12.68 7.09 -3.81
C ALA A 151 13.55 7.63 -4.95
N VAL A 152 13.86 6.79 -5.93
CA VAL A 152 14.69 7.11 -7.10
C VAL A 152 13.94 6.73 -8.37
N ALA A 153 13.89 7.64 -9.33
CA ALA A 153 13.54 7.35 -10.71
C ALA A 153 14.80 7.43 -11.58
N LEU A 154 14.93 6.56 -12.58
CA LEU A 154 15.99 6.68 -13.59
C LEU A 154 15.38 7.22 -14.89
N PRO A 155 15.57 8.51 -15.21
CA PRO A 155 14.97 9.15 -16.38
C PRO A 155 15.19 8.37 -17.68
N GLY A 156 14.15 8.27 -18.50
CA GLY A 156 14.21 7.61 -19.81
C GLY A 156 14.26 6.08 -19.79
N THR A 157 14.42 5.45 -18.62
CA THR A 157 14.52 3.98 -18.52
C THR A 157 13.21 3.29 -18.17
N GLY A 158 12.26 3.99 -17.53
CA GLY A 158 11.07 3.36 -16.94
C GLY A 158 11.33 2.63 -15.62
N LEU A 159 12.55 2.70 -15.07
CA LEU A 159 12.90 2.13 -13.77
C LEU A 159 12.66 3.13 -12.63
N THR A 160 12.00 2.66 -11.58
CA THR A 160 11.86 3.36 -10.29
C THR A 160 12.18 2.41 -9.15
N ALA A 161 12.75 2.93 -8.07
CA ALA A 161 13.02 2.15 -6.86
C ALA A 161 12.72 2.96 -5.59
N GLU A 162 12.30 2.26 -4.53
CA GLU A 162 12.15 2.81 -3.19
C GLU A 162 12.89 1.91 -2.20
N ALA A 163 13.51 2.48 -1.18
CA ALA A 163 14.10 1.75 -0.07
C ALA A 163 13.98 2.55 1.22
N GLY A 164 13.75 1.88 2.34
CA GLY A 164 13.55 2.57 3.62
C GLY A 164 13.89 1.72 4.83
N VAL A 165 14.06 2.43 5.94
CA VAL A 165 14.26 1.88 7.28
C VAL A 165 13.21 2.46 8.22
N PHE A 166 12.64 1.62 9.07
CA PHE A 166 11.51 1.94 9.91
C PHE A 166 11.71 1.39 11.32
N ASN A 167 11.09 2.03 12.31
CA ASN A 167 10.99 1.48 13.64
C ASN A 167 10.23 0.14 13.60
N THR A 168 10.67 -0.79 14.45
CA THR A 168 10.07 -2.12 14.58
C THR A 168 8.70 -2.04 15.29
N HIS A 169 8.59 -1.12 16.26
CA HIS A 169 7.35 -0.92 17.00
C HIS A 169 6.28 -0.24 16.14
N SER A 170 5.02 -0.62 16.40
CA SER A 170 3.85 -0.11 15.69
C SER A 170 3.76 1.42 15.66
N ILE A 171 3.09 1.94 14.63
CA ILE A 171 2.78 3.37 14.41
C ILE A 171 1.97 4.07 15.52
N THR A 172 1.64 3.40 16.62
CA THR A 172 1.01 4.02 17.80
C THR A 172 2.00 4.20 18.97
N ARG A 173 3.24 3.72 18.84
CA ARG A 173 4.25 3.68 19.92
C ARG A 173 5.51 4.49 19.59
N HIS A 174 5.35 5.80 19.42
CA HIS A 174 6.43 6.71 18.98
C HIS A 174 7.56 6.99 19.99
N LYS A 175 7.41 6.58 21.26
CA LYS A 175 8.38 6.90 22.33
C LYS A 175 9.41 5.80 22.58
N VAL A 176 9.27 4.64 21.94
CA VAL A 176 10.17 3.51 22.15
C VAL A 176 11.49 3.75 21.43
N TRP A 177 12.59 3.55 22.15
CA TRP A 177 13.94 3.58 21.57
C TRP A 177 14.27 2.21 21.00
N GLU A 178 14.60 2.15 19.71
CA GLU A 178 14.83 0.92 18.98
C GLU A 178 16.31 0.51 18.99
N ARG A 179 16.58 -0.78 19.19
CA ARG A 179 17.91 -1.38 18.93
C ARG A 179 17.97 -2.04 17.56
N THR A 180 16.82 -2.27 16.95
CA THR A 180 16.65 -3.01 15.71
C THR A 180 15.61 -2.28 14.88
N MET A 181 15.84 -2.23 13.57
CA MET A 181 14.95 -1.59 12.62
C MET A 181 14.36 -2.62 11.66
N ASP A 182 13.21 -2.26 11.11
CA ASP A 182 12.64 -2.88 9.95
C ASP A 182 13.21 -2.22 8.70
N ALA A 183 13.32 -2.99 7.61
CA ALA A 183 13.86 -2.51 6.35
C ALA A 183 13.06 -3.05 5.18
N SER A 184 12.95 -2.27 4.12
CA SER A 184 12.28 -2.71 2.89
C SER A 184 12.83 -2.00 1.67
N CYS A 185 12.65 -2.64 0.53
CA CYS A 185 12.85 -2.02 -0.76
C CYS A 185 11.92 -2.61 -1.81
N LYS A 186 11.71 -1.86 -2.88
CA LYS A 186 11.07 -2.34 -4.08
C LYS A 186 11.59 -1.62 -5.31
N ALA A 187 11.54 -2.28 -6.44
CA ALA A 187 11.87 -1.70 -7.73
C ALA A 187 10.84 -2.10 -8.77
N ARG A 188 10.47 -1.15 -9.63
CA ARG A 188 9.53 -1.34 -10.73
C ARG A 188 10.20 -0.96 -12.04
N TYR A 189 10.05 -1.81 -13.04
CA TYR A 189 10.40 -1.52 -14.42
C TYR A 189 9.12 -1.48 -15.28
N THR A 190 8.85 -0.32 -15.87
CA THR A 190 7.67 -0.08 -16.72
C THR A 190 8.08 0.00 -18.19
N PHE A 191 7.43 -0.78 -19.05
CA PHE A 191 7.74 -0.85 -20.47
C PHE A 191 6.46 -1.11 -21.29
N GLY A 192 6.20 -0.24 -22.27
CA GLY A 192 4.96 -0.28 -23.05
C GLY A 192 3.71 -0.27 -22.15
N ASN A 193 2.90 -1.31 -22.30
CA ASN A 193 1.65 -1.51 -21.55
C ASN A 193 1.82 -2.39 -20.29
N MET A 194 3.07 -2.61 -19.86
CA MET A 194 3.41 -3.53 -18.79
C MET A 194 4.25 -2.87 -17.71
N PHE A 195 4.20 -3.45 -16.51
CA PHE A 195 5.29 -3.30 -15.56
C PHE A 195 5.56 -4.62 -14.86
N VAL A 196 6.80 -4.76 -14.39
CA VAL A 196 7.19 -5.76 -13.39
C VAL A 196 7.67 -5.03 -12.15
N GLU A 197 7.30 -5.50 -10.97
CA GLU A 197 7.76 -4.98 -9.68
C GLU A 197 8.27 -6.14 -8.82
N GLY A 198 9.39 -5.93 -8.13
CA GLY A 198 9.91 -6.84 -7.14
C GLY A 198 10.17 -6.11 -5.83
N GLY A 199 9.92 -6.76 -4.71
CA GLY A 199 10.06 -6.19 -3.38
C GLY A 199 10.73 -7.12 -2.38
N PHE A 200 11.35 -6.53 -1.37
CA PHE A 200 11.84 -7.23 -0.19
C PHE A 200 11.44 -6.45 1.06
N GLU A 201 11.01 -7.15 2.11
CA GLU A 201 10.69 -6.57 3.40
C GLU A 201 11.25 -7.47 4.51
N SER A 202 11.89 -6.85 5.51
CA SER A 202 12.43 -7.53 6.68
C SER A 202 11.94 -6.82 7.94
N VAL A 203 11.00 -7.47 8.64
CA VAL A 203 10.33 -6.93 9.83
C VAL A 203 10.55 -7.80 11.05
N MET A 204 10.47 -7.24 12.25
CA MET A 204 10.57 -8.00 13.50
C MET A 204 9.49 -7.64 14.51
N PRO A 205 8.20 -7.97 14.27
CA PRO A 205 7.08 -7.51 15.10
C PRO A 205 7.21 -7.79 16.61
N ASP A 206 7.95 -8.84 16.96
CA ASP A 206 8.31 -9.22 18.32
C ASP A 206 9.83 -9.48 18.42
N SER A 207 10.28 -10.74 18.54
CA SER A 207 11.70 -11.10 18.60
C SER A 207 12.14 -12.03 17.48
N ILE A 208 11.23 -12.41 16.58
CA ILE A 208 11.52 -13.26 15.43
C ILE A 208 11.48 -12.36 14.20
N ARG A 209 12.59 -12.35 13.46
CA ARG A 209 12.67 -11.64 12.19
C ARG A 209 11.95 -12.43 11.10
N ILE A 210 11.19 -11.71 10.29
CA ILE A 210 10.44 -12.20 9.15
C ILE A 210 11.02 -11.53 7.92
N ASN A 211 11.33 -12.31 6.89
CA ASN A 211 11.82 -11.82 5.62
C ASN A 211 10.82 -12.20 4.51
N GLN A 212 10.45 -11.24 3.68
CA GLN A 212 9.42 -11.37 2.67
C GLN A 212 10.00 -10.94 1.33
N ILE A 213 9.74 -11.72 0.29
CA ILE A 213 10.05 -11.39 -1.11
C ILE A 213 8.73 -11.34 -1.86
N ASP A 214 8.57 -10.31 -2.69
CA ASP A 214 7.39 -10.04 -3.51
C ASP A 214 7.78 -9.93 -4.99
N GLY A 215 6.89 -10.37 -5.86
CA GLY A 215 7.02 -10.23 -7.31
C GLY A 215 5.66 -10.07 -7.96
N ALA A 216 5.52 -9.02 -8.77
CA ALA A 216 4.30 -8.68 -9.48
C ALA A 216 4.54 -8.40 -10.96
N VAL A 217 3.58 -8.79 -11.78
CA VAL A 217 3.51 -8.49 -13.21
C VAL A 217 2.14 -7.90 -13.52
N HIS A 218 2.14 -6.79 -14.21
CA HIS A 218 0.93 -6.12 -14.68
C HIS A 218 0.98 -5.92 -16.19
N TRP A 219 -0.16 -6.09 -16.83
CA TRP A 219 -0.40 -5.72 -18.23
C TRP A 219 -1.75 -5.03 -18.35
N GLY A 220 -1.80 -3.94 -19.11
CA GLY A 220 -3.05 -3.26 -19.41
C GLY A 220 -3.09 -2.70 -20.82
N ALA A 221 -4.05 -3.14 -21.64
CA ALA A 221 -4.21 -2.64 -23.00
C ALA A 221 -5.69 -2.55 -23.39
N GLY A 222 -6.06 -1.41 -23.99
CA GLY A 222 -7.43 -1.15 -24.42
C GLY A 222 -8.41 -1.20 -23.26
N ARG A 223 -9.23 -2.26 -23.22
CA ARG A 223 -10.26 -2.48 -22.20
C ARG A 223 -9.81 -3.38 -21.05
N TRP A 224 -8.65 -4.02 -21.19
CA TRP A 224 -8.19 -5.04 -20.25
C TRP A 224 -7.12 -4.50 -19.31
N MET A 225 -7.18 -4.98 -18.07
CA MET A 225 -6.10 -4.96 -17.09
C MET A 225 -5.98 -6.35 -16.50
N ILE A 226 -4.76 -6.87 -16.40
CA ILE A 226 -4.43 -8.14 -15.76
C ILE A 226 -3.23 -7.91 -14.86
N GLU A 227 -3.30 -8.42 -13.63
CA GLU A 227 -2.19 -8.39 -12.70
C GLU A 227 -2.06 -9.70 -11.93
N GLY A 228 -0.83 -10.19 -11.81
CA GLY A 228 -0.46 -11.28 -10.92
C GLY A 228 0.59 -10.80 -9.93
N GLU A 229 0.45 -11.21 -8.67
CA GLU A 229 1.40 -10.95 -7.59
C GLU A 229 1.58 -12.22 -6.74
N TYR A 230 2.82 -12.48 -6.36
CA TYR A 230 3.20 -13.61 -5.52
C TYR A 230 4.19 -13.17 -4.45
N LEU A 231 4.01 -13.70 -3.24
CA LEU A 231 4.81 -13.36 -2.09
C LEU A 231 5.25 -14.63 -1.35
N TYR A 232 6.53 -14.67 -0.99
CA TYR A 232 7.13 -15.68 -0.13
C TYR A 232 7.61 -15.05 1.18
N LYS A 233 7.14 -15.57 2.31
CA LYS A 233 7.42 -15.07 3.66
C LYS A 233 8.11 -16.15 4.49
N HIS A 234 9.30 -15.85 4.97
CA HIS A 234 10.17 -16.74 5.74
C HIS A 234 10.38 -16.22 7.16
N TYR A 235 10.26 -17.12 8.15
CA TYR A 235 10.46 -16.84 9.56
C TYR A 235 11.82 -17.38 9.99
N THR A 236 12.66 -16.51 10.56
CA THR A 236 14.01 -16.87 10.99
C THR A 236 14.01 -18.00 12.02
N ASN A 237 15.11 -18.75 12.07
CA ASN A 237 15.32 -19.90 12.96
C ASN A 237 14.29 -21.04 12.78
N ASN A 238 13.61 -21.11 11.62
CA ASN A 238 12.53 -22.07 11.36
C ASN A 238 11.42 -22.04 12.42
N SER A 239 11.20 -20.87 13.02
CA SER A 239 10.20 -20.66 14.08
C SER A 239 8.75 -20.81 13.60
N PHE A 240 8.53 -20.80 12.29
CA PHE A 240 7.24 -21.11 11.67
C PHE A 240 7.45 -21.57 10.22
N LYS A 241 6.50 -22.33 9.67
CA LYS A 241 6.55 -22.76 8.26
C LYS A 241 6.48 -21.55 7.32
N PRO A 242 7.24 -21.52 6.21
CA PRO A 242 7.12 -20.42 5.26
C PRO A 242 5.69 -20.22 4.76
N THR A 243 5.30 -18.95 4.62
CA THR A 243 3.97 -18.57 4.11
C THR A 243 4.09 -18.16 2.64
N HIS A 244 3.23 -18.69 1.80
CA HIS A 244 3.07 -18.29 0.41
C HIS A 244 1.73 -17.57 0.26
N ALA A 245 1.71 -16.43 -0.44
CA ALA A 245 0.49 -15.70 -0.76
C ALA A 245 0.48 -15.31 -2.24
N TRP A 246 -0.70 -15.28 -2.85
CA TRP A 246 -0.83 -14.92 -4.26
C TRP A 246 -2.13 -14.19 -4.55
N ASN A 247 -2.11 -13.40 -5.63
CA ASN A 247 -3.26 -12.71 -6.18
C ASN A 247 -3.12 -12.67 -7.70
N VAL A 248 -4.11 -13.17 -8.43
CA VAL A 248 -4.22 -13.00 -9.89
C VAL A 248 -5.59 -12.41 -10.19
N MET A 249 -5.63 -11.27 -10.87
CA MET A 249 -6.85 -10.57 -11.17
C MET A 249 -6.90 -10.03 -12.59
N ALA A 250 -8.13 -9.86 -13.08
CA ALA A 250 -8.41 -9.18 -14.34
C ALA A 250 -9.60 -8.23 -14.19
N ASP A 251 -9.55 -7.10 -14.90
CA ASP A 251 -10.64 -6.14 -15.09
C ASP A 251 -10.83 -5.92 -16.59
N TYR A 252 -12.07 -6.07 -17.05
CA TYR A 252 -12.49 -5.62 -18.38
C TYR A 252 -13.41 -4.41 -18.21
N SER A 253 -12.99 -3.25 -18.70
CA SER A 253 -13.74 -2.01 -18.60
C SER A 253 -14.18 -1.49 -19.96
N MET A 254 -15.39 -0.94 -20.01
CA MET A 254 -15.95 -0.34 -21.23
C MET A 254 -16.73 0.94 -20.93
N PRO A 255 -16.70 1.92 -21.84
CA PRO A 255 -17.55 3.09 -21.73
C PRO A 255 -19.02 2.67 -21.89
N ILE A 256 -19.90 3.29 -21.11
CA ILE A 256 -21.35 3.18 -21.26
C ILE A 256 -21.94 4.57 -21.44
N ARG A 257 -23.08 4.68 -22.14
CA ARG A 257 -23.77 5.95 -22.36
C ARG A 257 -25.07 5.94 -21.58
N THR A 258 -25.01 6.39 -20.34
CA THR A 258 -26.19 6.60 -19.49
C THR A 258 -26.17 8.02 -18.92
N ASN A 259 -27.29 8.49 -18.35
CA ASN A 259 -27.36 9.83 -17.75
C ASN A 259 -26.57 9.94 -16.43
N THR A 260 -26.21 8.82 -15.80
CA THR A 260 -25.63 8.81 -14.44
C THR A 260 -24.24 8.18 -14.40
N PHE A 261 -24.01 7.07 -15.11
CA PHE A 261 -22.73 6.36 -15.15
C PHE A 261 -22.15 6.40 -16.57
N ASN A 262 -20.82 6.48 -16.67
CA ASN A 262 -20.11 6.61 -17.94
C ASN A 262 -19.08 5.48 -18.19
N ARG A 263 -18.91 4.56 -17.24
CA ARG A 263 -18.13 3.33 -17.42
C ARG A 263 -18.75 2.15 -16.69
N MET A 264 -18.63 0.97 -17.26
CA MET A 264 -18.93 -0.31 -16.63
C MET A 264 -17.69 -1.21 -16.70
N SER A 265 -17.48 -2.04 -15.70
CA SER A 265 -16.44 -3.06 -15.74
C SER A 265 -16.86 -4.36 -15.07
N PHE A 266 -16.22 -5.45 -15.50
CA PHE A 266 -16.37 -6.79 -14.95
C PHE A 266 -15.01 -7.27 -14.46
N GLN A 267 -15.00 -7.88 -13.27
CA GLN A 267 -13.77 -8.32 -12.62
C GLN A 267 -13.82 -9.78 -12.21
N ALA A 268 -12.66 -10.43 -12.26
CA ALA A 268 -12.42 -11.72 -11.64
C ALA A 268 -11.07 -11.72 -10.93
N ARG A 269 -10.99 -12.38 -9.78
CA ARG A 269 -9.76 -12.58 -9.01
C ARG A 269 -9.71 -13.99 -8.45
N TYR A 270 -8.52 -14.57 -8.44
CA TYR A 270 -8.16 -15.74 -7.67
C TYR A 270 -6.98 -15.41 -6.76
N ASP A 271 -7.18 -15.51 -5.46
CA ASP A 271 -6.17 -15.18 -4.46
C ASP A 271 -6.14 -16.20 -3.33
N GLY A 272 -5.08 -16.23 -2.55
CA GLY A 272 -4.94 -17.20 -1.49
C GLY A 272 -3.67 -17.05 -0.67
N VAL A 273 -3.60 -17.85 0.39
CA VAL A 273 -2.47 -17.89 1.31
C VAL A 273 -2.35 -19.28 1.93
N THR A 274 -1.14 -19.73 2.22
CA THR A 274 -0.91 -20.87 3.13
C THR A 274 -1.07 -20.41 4.59
N ASP A 275 -0.82 -21.28 5.56
CA ASP A 275 -0.91 -20.86 6.97
C ASP A 275 0.04 -19.68 7.22
N ASN A 276 -0.48 -18.63 7.86
CA ASN A 276 0.22 -17.38 8.10
C ASN A 276 0.25 -17.06 9.59
N SER A 277 1.40 -16.53 10.03
CA SER A 277 1.58 -15.93 11.35
C SER A 277 1.90 -14.45 11.21
N GLN A 278 1.33 -13.60 12.06
CA GLN A 278 1.68 -12.18 12.10
C GLN A 278 3.03 -11.91 12.77
N GLY A 279 3.73 -12.93 13.27
CA GLY A 279 5.07 -12.78 13.86
C GLY A 279 5.07 -12.46 15.35
N THR A 280 3.89 -12.46 15.99
CA THR A 280 3.74 -12.39 17.45
C THR A 280 3.67 -13.79 18.03
N ARG A 281 4.36 -13.99 19.16
CA ARG A 281 4.39 -15.27 19.86
C ARG A 281 3.23 -15.39 20.86
N ASP A 282 2.82 -16.62 21.13
CA ASP A 282 1.84 -16.93 22.17
C ASP A 282 2.46 -16.95 23.58
N SER A 283 1.69 -17.35 24.59
CA SER A 283 2.17 -17.49 25.96
C SER A 283 3.22 -18.59 26.16
N ALA A 284 3.34 -19.55 25.24
CA ALA A 284 4.37 -20.58 25.24
C ALA A 284 5.66 -20.10 24.54
N GLY A 285 5.63 -18.92 23.91
CA GLY A 285 6.77 -18.35 23.20
C GLY A 285 6.91 -18.85 21.76
N GLU A 286 5.87 -19.46 21.19
CA GLU A 286 5.87 -20.01 19.83
C GLU A 286 5.05 -19.14 18.87
N LEU A 287 5.42 -19.15 17.58
CA LEU A 287 4.57 -18.56 16.54
C LEU A 287 3.41 -19.50 16.25
N TYR A 288 2.21 -18.94 16.12
CA TYR A 288 0.99 -19.68 15.84
C TYR A 288 0.31 -19.18 14.56
N ILE A 289 -0.63 -19.99 14.05
CA ILE A 289 -1.45 -19.65 12.88
C ILE A 289 -2.39 -18.52 13.30
N THR A 290 -2.13 -17.31 12.81
CA THR A 290 -3.05 -16.17 12.99
C THR A 290 -4.10 -16.13 11.88
N GLN A 291 -3.76 -16.66 10.70
CA GLN A 291 -4.71 -16.82 9.60
C GLN A 291 -4.55 -18.21 8.96
N PRO A 292 -5.61 -19.03 8.93
CA PRO A 292 -5.55 -20.34 8.33
C PRO A 292 -5.43 -20.26 6.81
N ARG A 293 -4.76 -21.26 6.22
CA ARG A 293 -4.64 -21.39 4.77
C ARG A 293 -6.00 -21.39 4.09
N HIS A 294 -6.10 -20.67 2.98
CA HIS A 294 -7.31 -20.62 2.17
C HIS A 294 -7.02 -20.11 0.76
N GLN A 295 -7.99 -20.35 -0.11
CA GLN A 295 -8.04 -19.78 -1.45
C GLN A 295 -9.38 -19.06 -1.60
N ARG A 296 -9.46 -18.09 -2.49
CA ARG A 296 -10.67 -17.34 -2.75
C ARG A 296 -10.80 -17.02 -4.22
N ALA A 297 -11.98 -17.28 -4.77
CA ALA A 297 -12.41 -16.78 -6.06
C ALA A 297 -13.36 -15.60 -5.83
N THR A 298 -13.11 -14.48 -6.51
CA THR A 298 -13.98 -13.31 -6.50
C THR A 298 -14.43 -12.98 -7.91
N VAL A 299 -15.72 -12.75 -8.12
CA VAL A 299 -16.25 -12.18 -9.35
C VAL A 299 -17.06 -10.93 -9.04
N GLY A 300 -17.16 -10.00 -9.98
CA GLY A 300 -17.98 -8.83 -9.78
C GLY A 300 -18.13 -7.92 -10.97
N ALA A 301 -18.88 -6.85 -10.74
CA ALA A 301 -19.12 -5.79 -11.69
C ALA A 301 -19.11 -4.43 -11.00
N THR A 302 -18.74 -3.39 -11.74
CA THR A 302 -18.70 -2.02 -11.26
C THR A 302 -19.35 -1.08 -12.27
N LEU A 303 -20.22 -0.19 -11.81
CA LEU A 303 -20.66 1.01 -12.54
C LEU A 303 -19.92 2.23 -11.98
N SER A 304 -19.33 3.03 -12.86
CA SER A 304 -18.55 4.21 -12.48
C SER A 304 -19.13 5.49 -13.07
N TYR A 305 -19.21 6.52 -12.25
CA TYR A 305 -19.30 7.91 -12.66
C TYR A 305 -17.91 8.53 -12.56
N ILE A 306 -17.29 8.83 -13.69
CA ILE A 306 -15.95 9.40 -13.76
C ILE A 306 -16.04 10.85 -14.17
N HIS A 307 -15.65 11.74 -13.27
CA HIS A 307 -15.51 13.17 -13.53
C HIS A 307 -14.09 13.62 -13.12
N PRO A 308 -13.49 14.66 -13.73
CA PRO A 308 -12.11 15.06 -13.42
C PRO A 308 -11.82 15.34 -11.94
N LYS A 309 -12.81 15.85 -11.20
CA LYS A 309 -12.67 16.22 -9.78
C LYS A 309 -13.21 15.16 -8.81
N VAL A 310 -14.21 14.40 -9.23
CA VAL A 310 -14.95 13.49 -8.35
C VAL A 310 -15.23 12.18 -9.06
N ARG A 311 -15.34 11.10 -8.31
CA ARG A 311 -15.67 9.79 -8.86
C ARG A 311 -16.58 9.04 -7.91
N ALA A 312 -17.52 8.30 -8.47
CA ALA A 312 -18.31 7.34 -7.72
C ALA A 312 -18.26 5.97 -8.40
N ASP A 313 -18.10 4.90 -7.62
CA ASP A 313 -18.21 3.52 -8.10
C ASP A 313 -19.29 2.79 -7.29
N VAL A 314 -20.24 2.14 -7.97
CA VAL A 314 -21.18 1.17 -7.38
C VAL A 314 -20.72 -0.22 -7.79
N ARG A 315 -20.41 -1.07 -6.81
CA ARG A 315 -19.76 -2.36 -7.01
C ARG A 315 -20.60 -3.47 -6.44
N ILE A 316 -20.67 -4.58 -7.16
CA ILE A 316 -21.18 -5.85 -6.63
C ILE A 316 -20.10 -6.91 -6.78
N ASN A 317 -19.81 -7.62 -5.69
CA ASN A 317 -18.86 -8.74 -5.68
C ASN A 317 -19.50 -9.95 -5.02
N TYR A 318 -19.20 -11.13 -5.55
CA TYR A 318 -19.37 -12.40 -4.85
C TYR A 318 -17.98 -12.99 -4.58
N GLU A 319 -17.75 -13.37 -3.33
CA GLU A 319 -16.51 -13.99 -2.86
C GLU A 319 -16.79 -15.41 -2.40
N ASN A 320 -16.09 -16.37 -3.00
CA ASN A 320 -16.13 -17.77 -2.64
C ASN A 320 -14.78 -18.20 -2.05
N TYR A 321 -14.77 -18.50 -0.77
CA TYR A 321 -13.64 -18.99 -0.01
C TYR A 321 -13.58 -20.52 -0.01
N PHE A 322 -12.36 -21.05 -0.05
CA PHE A 322 -12.05 -22.46 -0.03
C PHE A 322 -11.08 -22.72 1.13
N TYR A 323 -11.60 -23.31 2.20
CA TYR A 323 -10.84 -23.72 3.37
C TYR A 323 -10.65 -25.24 3.40
N PRO A 324 -9.61 -25.76 4.06
CA PRO A 324 -9.56 -27.15 4.46
C PRO A 324 -10.78 -27.51 5.32
N SER A 325 -11.20 -28.78 5.25
CA SER A 325 -12.24 -29.32 6.13
C SER A 325 -11.91 -29.00 7.60
N ASP A 326 -12.97 -28.71 8.38
CA ASP A 326 -12.90 -28.42 9.82
C ASP A 326 -12.16 -27.13 10.22
N THR A 327 -11.84 -26.25 9.27
CA THR A 327 -11.31 -24.92 9.61
C THR A 327 -12.42 -24.03 10.15
N GLU A 328 -12.36 -23.67 11.42
CA GLU A 328 -13.22 -22.65 11.99
C GLU A 328 -12.78 -21.26 11.53
N VAL A 329 -13.72 -20.50 10.97
CA VAL A 329 -13.47 -19.14 10.46
C VAL A 329 -14.61 -18.21 10.84
N ASP A 330 -14.26 -16.96 11.09
CA ASP A 330 -15.24 -15.92 11.36
C ASP A 330 -16.19 -15.75 10.17
N ILE A 331 -17.44 -15.37 10.45
CA ILE A 331 -18.46 -15.09 9.43
C ILE A 331 -17.95 -14.09 8.39
N GLU A 332 -17.10 -13.14 8.80
CA GLU A 332 -16.54 -12.15 7.88
C GLU A 332 -15.57 -12.70 6.85
N ASP A 333 -15.04 -13.91 7.03
CA ASP A 333 -14.11 -14.57 6.11
C ASP A 333 -14.75 -15.80 5.42
N LYS A 334 -16.08 -15.94 5.49
CA LYS A 334 -16.86 -16.91 4.72
C LYS A 334 -17.34 -16.35 3.37
N ASN A 335 -18.00 -17.22 2.60
CA ASN A 335 -18.67 -16.89 1.35
C ASN A 335 -19.64 -15.71 1.53
N LYS A 336 -19.54 -14.71 0.65
CA LYS A 336 -20.31 -13.48 0.82
C LYS A 336 -20.59 -12.73 -0.47
N LEU A 337 -21.72 -12.03 -0.47
CA LEU A 337 -22.07 -10.99 -1.42
C LEU A 337 -21.73 -9.63 -0.81
N VAL A 338 -21.13 -8.74 -1.59
CA VAL A 338 -20.83 -7.36 -1.19
C VAL A 338 -21.38 -6.39 -2.21
N LEU A 339 -22.19 -5.43 -1.75
CA LEU A 339 -22.61 -4.25 -2.51
C LEU A 339 -21.91 -3.03 -1.89
N GLU A 340 -21.12 -2.29 -2.66
CA GLU A 340 -20.35 -1.16 -2.16
C GLU A 340 -20.57 0.10 -3.01
N LEU A 341 -20.73 1.24 -2.34
CA LEU A 341 -20.63 2.57 -2.93
C LEU A 341 -19.30 3.20 -2.48
N VAL A 342 -18.48 3.59 -3.44
CA VAL A 342 -17.23 4.32 -3.22
C VAL A 342 -17.39 5.73 -3.76
N VAL A 343 -17.20 6.74 -2.93
CA VAL A 343 -17.20 8.15 -3.33
C VAL A 343 -15.80 8.72 -3.10
N ARG A 344 -15.25 9.38 -4.12
CA ARG A 344 -13.96 10.07 -4.11
C ARG A 344 -14.15 11.52 -4.53
N PHE A 345 -13.50 12.44 -3.82
CA PHE A 345 -13.49 13.87 -4.10
C PHE A 345 -12.13 14.51 -3.81
#